data_AF-A0AAE0W900-F1
#
_entry.id   AF-A0AAE0W900-F1
#
_cell.length_a   1.000
_cell.length_b   1.000
_cell.length_c   1.000
_cell.angle_alpha   90.00
_cell.angle_beta   90.00
_cell.angle_gamma   90.00
#
_symmetry.space_group_name_H-M   'P 1'
#
loop_
_entity.id
_entity.type
_entity.pdbx_description
1 polymer ?
#
loop_
_entity_poly.entity_id
_entity_poly.type
_entity_poly.pdbx_seq_one_letter_code
_entity_poly.pdbx_strand_id
1 'polypeptide(L)'
;MKTFQGRKLQKEPLYHKKKTKKEGRSPRSYLFIQEGQNMVETRKCKILTFRKKDDRASLFIECCPSNEVDDRVAELTGKGLVEIPSSRSRDLEIRESQKINIILKGAITYIKEINRAYHCITYLTCCRHNYTSFPVRLVKEAGTVAHAIIEYESLNFGREILHQVHYTPERHHGSRVHFVPDTPRDTY
;
A
#
# COMPACT_ATOMS: atom_id res chain seq x y z
N MET A 1 -38.67 44.46 49.05
CA MET A 1 -39.41 45.55 48.38
C MET A 1 -39.13 45.47 46.87
N LYS A 2 -40.20 45.63 46.05
CA LYS A 2 -40.29 45.70 44.57
C LYS A 2 -40.04 44.37 43.80
N THR A 3 -41.05 43.55 43.48
CA THR A 3 -42.16 43.61 42.49
C THR A 3 -41.82 43.14 41.07
N PHE A 4 -42.58 42.12 40.67
CA PHE A 4 -42.89 41.55 39.34
C PHE A 4 -42.96 42.53 38.16
N GLN A 5 -42.61 42.04 36.97
CA GLN A 5 -43.35 42.08 35.69
C GLN A 5 -42.47 41.35 34.64
N GLY A 6 -42.89 40.42 33.77
CA GLY A 6 -44.21 40.04 33.31
C GLY A 6 -44.25 40.09 31.77
N ARG A 7 -44.14 38.91 31.12
CA ARG A 7 -44.64 38.54 29.77
C ARG A 7 -43.96 39.12 28.52
N LYS A 8 -43.71 38.25 27.54
CA LYS A 8 -44.62 38.07 26.37
C LYS A 8 -44.24 36.84 25.54
N LEU A 9 -45.14 35.85 25.56
CA LEU A 9 -45.30 34.83 24.52
C LEU A 9 -45.53 35.52 23.18
N GLN A 10 -44.69 35.27 22.18
CA GLN A 10 -45.02 35.56 20.80
C GLN A 10 -45.79 34.37 20.22
N LYS A 11 -47.04 34.66 19.85
CA LYS A 11 -47.92 33.79 19.08
C LYS A 11 -47.55 33.88 17.59
N GLU A 12 -47.76 32.76 16.91
CA GLU A 12 -47.65 32.49 15.48
C GLU A 12 -48.24 33.56 14.56
N PRO A 13 -47.83 33.57 13.28
CA PRO A 13 -48.78 33.75 12.20
C PRO A 13 -49.17 32.39 11.59
N LEU A 14 -50.47 32.12 11.65
CA LEU A 14 -51.17 31.13 10.84
C LEU A 14 -50.83 31.33 9.35
N TYR A 15 -50.20 30.35 8.72
CA TYR A 15 -50.20 30.27 7.26
C TYR A 15 -51.47 29.57 6.78
N HIS A 16 -52.34 30.38 6.18
CA HIS A 16 -53.53 29.93 5.47
C HIS A 16 -53.21 28.90 4.39
N LYS A 17 -53.88 27.74 4.48
CA LYS A 17 -54.05 26.76 3.40
C LYS A 17 -54.68 27.45 2.18
N LYS A 18 -53.91 27.63 1.10
CA LYS A 18 -54.45 27.74 -0.26
C LYS A 18 -54.51 26.34 -0.88
N LYS A 19 -55.72 25.79 -0.99
CA LYS A 19 -56.01 24.68 -1.90
C LYS A 19 -55.95 25.20 -3.33
N THR A 20 -54.93 24.83 -4.08
CA THR A 20 -54.94 24.90 -5.55
C THR A 20 -55.05 23.49 -6.12
N LYS A 21 -56.26 23.17 -6.59
CA LYS A 21 -56.54 22.11 -7.55
C LYS A 21 -55.98 22.55 -8.91
N LYS A 22 -54.95 21.89 -9.42
CA LYS A 22 -54.59 21.74 -10.84
C LYS A 22 -53.79 20.43 -10.94
N GLU A 23 -54.44 19.35 -11.30
CA GLU A 23 -54.41 18.77 -12.66
C GLU A 23 -52.99 18.48 -13.16
N GLY A 24 -52.71 17.17 -13.28
CA GLY A 24 -51.89 16.60 -14.34
C GLY A 24 -50.41 16.94 -14.33
N ARG A 25 -49.62 16.31 -13.44
CA ARG A 25 -48.27 15.87 -13.79
C ARG A 25 -48.00 14.50 -13.17
N SER A 26 -47.68 13.56 -14.06
CA SER A 26 -47.18 12.20 -13.83
C SER A 26 -46.36 12.07 -12.54
N PRO A 27 -46.50 10.98 -11.77
CA PRO A 27 -45.71 10.76 -10.58
C PRO A 27 -44.23 10.84 -10.96
N ARG A 28 -43.52 11.84 -10.44
CA ARG A 28 -42.07 11.75 -10.28
C ARG A 28 -41.86 10.48 -9.46
N SER A 29 -41.51 9.40 -10.14
CA SER A 29 -40.90 8.24 -9.54
C SER A 29 -39.79 8.79 -8.67
N TYR A 30 -39.94 8.62 -7.36
CA TYR A 30 -38.77 8.60 -6.50
C TYR A 30 -37.92 7.50 -7.09
N LEU A 31 -36.87 7.88 -7.81
CA LEU A 31 -35.71 7.05 -8.00
C LEU A 31 -35.25 6.70 -6.59
N PHE A 32 -35.77 5.58 -6.10
CA PHE A 32 -35.01 4.74 -5.20
C PHE A 32 -33.73 4.45 -5.96
N ILE A 33 -32.71 5.25 -5.71
CA ILE A 33 -31.35 4.75 -5.81
C ILE A 33 -31.35 3.68 -4.73
N GLN A 34 -31.65 2.43 -5.12
CA GLN A 34 -31.13 1.30 -4.40
C GLN A 34 -29.65 1.61 -4.31
N GLU A 35 -29.19 1.96 -3.12
CA GLU A 35 -27.80 1.82 -2.75
C GLU A 35 -27.49 0.34 -2.98
N GLY A 36 -27.16 0.02 -4.24
CA GLY A 36 -26.55 -1.23 -4.59
C GLY A 36 -25.35 -1.27 -3.69
N GLN A 37 -25.39 -2.19 -2.73
CA GLN A 37 -24.21 -2.60 -2.00
C GLN A 37 -23.21 -2.93 -3.10
N ASN A 38 -22.30 -1.99 -3.39
CA ASN A 38 -21.16 -2.25 -4.23
C ASN A 38 -20.45 -3.37 -3.49
N MET A 39 -20.66 -4.61 -3.95
CA MET A 39 -19.91 -5.75 -3.48
C MET A 39 -18.47 -5.36 -3.67
N VAL A 40 -17.79 -5.07 -2.56
CA VAL A 40 -16.38 -4.69 -2.58
C VAL A 40 -15.66 -5.89 -3.18
N GLU A 41 -15.22 -5.76 -4.43
CA GLU A 41 -14.60 -6.86 -5.17
C GLU A 41 -13.39 -7.35 -4.36
N THR A 42 -13.44 -8.61 -3.94
CA THR A 42 -12.35 -9.30 -3.25
C THR A 42 -11.66 -10.23 -4.23
N ARG A 43 -10.33 -10.22 -4.25
CA ARG A 43 -9.54 -11.17 -5.03
C ARG A 43 -8.55 -11.91 -4.14
N LYS A 44 -8.21 -13.13 -4.54
CA LYS A 44 -7.12 -13.91 -3.94
C LYS A 44 -5.80 -13.45 -4.52
N CYS A 45 -4.95 -12.91 -3.66
CA CYS A 45 -3.67 -12.34 -4.04
C CYS A 45 -2.54 -12.90 -3.17
N LYS A 46 -1.31 -12.76 -3.66
CA LYS A 46 -0.08 -12.94 -2.91
C LYS A 46 0.75 -11.66 -2.92
N ILE A 47 1.44 -11.40 -1.84
CA ILE A 47 2.48 -10.39 -1.76
C ILE A 47 3.80 -11.08 -2.11
N LEU A 48 4.57 -10.45 -2.99
CA LEU A 48 5.88 -10.90 -3.48
C LEU A 48 6.92 -9.84 -3.15
N THR A 49 8.13 -10.25 -2.77
CA THR A 49 9.21 -9.34 -2.40
C THR A 49 10.48 -9.66 -3.17
N PHE A 50 11.05 -8.67 -3.82
CA PHE A 50 12.25 -8.79 -4.61
C PHE A 50 13.28 -7.75 -4.19
N ARG A 51 14.55 -8.06 -4.46
CA ARG A 51 15.65 -7.11 -4.45
C ARG A 51 16.17 -6.87 -5.85
N LYS A 52 16.78 -5.71 -6.09
CA LYS A 52 17.49 -5.44 -7.35
C LYS A 52 18.94 -5.93 -7.24
N LYS A 53 19.45 -6.63 -8.27
CA LYS A 53 20.77 -7.28 -8.24
C LYS A 53 21.95 -6.30 -8.24
N ASP A 54 21.84 -5.21 -9.00
CA ASP A 54 22.95 -4.30 -9.32
C ASP A 54 22.86 -2.95 -8.60
N ASP A 55 21.88 -2.77 -7.72
CA ASP A 55 21.59 -1.48 -7.09
C ASP A 55 21.88 -1.49 -5.59
N ARG A 56 22.06 -0.29 -5.03
CA ARG A 56 22.02 -0.08 -3.58
C ARG A 56 20.79 -0.79 -3.02
N ALA A 57 20.91 -1.45 -1.87
CA ALA A 57 19.86 -2.27 -1.26
C ALA A 57 18.48 -1.65 -1.50
N SER A 58 17.71 -2.23 -2.42
CA SER A 58 16.42 -1.71 -2.86
C SER A 58 15.42 -2.84 -2.88
N LEU A 59 14.21 -2.55 -2.43
CA LEU A 59 13.11 -3.50 -2.39
C LEU A 59 12.09 -3.16 -3.46
N PHE A 60 11.61 -4.20 -4.13
CA PHE A 60 10.45 -4.15 -5.02
C PHE A 60 9.40 -5.09 -4.44
N ILE A 61 8.21 -4.58 -4.16
CA ILE A 61 7.15 -5.33 -3.48
C ILE A 61 5.89 -5.20 -4.33
N GLU A 62 5.31 -6.34 -4.70
CA GLU A 62 4.13 -6.40 -5.55
C GLU A 62 3.05 -7.27 -4.92
N CYS A 63 1.81 -6.79 -4.99
CA CYS A 63 0.61 -7.54 -4.68
C CYS A 63 0.00 -8.05 -6.00
N CYS A 64 0.06 -9.36 -6.21
CA CYS A 64 -0.28 -10.01 -7.48
C CYS A 64 -1.45 -11.00 -7.29
N PRO A 65 -2.39 -11.15 -8.25
CA PRO A 65 -3.35 -12.25 -8.25
C PRO A 65 -2.68 -13.62 -8.11
N SER A 66 -3.23 -14.49 -7.25
CA SER A 66 -2.58 -15.78 -6.92
C SER A 66 -2.34 -16.68 -8.14
N ASN A 67 -3.19 -16.57 -9.17
CA ASN A 67 -3.09 -17.32 -10.43
C ASN A 67 -2.04 -16.79 -11.40
N GLU A 68 -1.46 -15.61 -11.15
CA GLU A 68 -0.47 -14.96 -12.04
C GLU A 68 0.95 -14.95 -11.44
N VAL A 69 1.14 -15.58 -10.28
CA VAL A 69 2.36 -15.48 -9.48
C VAL A 69 3.59 -15.98 -10.24
N ASP A 70 3.54 -17.17 -10.83
CA ASP A 70 4.71 -17.76 -11.47
C ASP A 70 5.13 -17.01 -12.74
N ASP A 71 4.15 -16.57 -13.55
CA ASP A 71 4.39 -15.72 -14.71
C ASP A 71 5.03 -14.38 -14.30
N ARG A 72 4.54 -13.76 -13.22
CA ARG A 72 5.09 -12.51 -12.70
C ARG A 72 6.49 -12.67 -12.14
N VAL A 73 6.77 -13.76 -11.42
CA VAL A 73 8.12 -14.05 -10.92
C VAL A 73 9.08 -14.20 -12.10
N ALA A 74 8.70 -14.96 -13.14
CA ALA A 74 9.52 -15.12 -14.34
C ALA A 74 9.79 -13.78 -15.04
N GLU A 75 8.76 -12.95 -15.21
CA GLU A 75 8.88 -11.63 -15.84
C GLU A 75 9.81 -10.69 -15.05
N LEU A 76 9.63 -10.59 -13.73
CA LEU A 76 10.44 -9.73 -12.86
C LEU A 76 11.89 -10.23 -12.78
N THR A 77 12.09 -11.54 -12.77
CA THR A 77 13.43 -12.14 -12.82
C THR A 77 14.14 -11.80 -14.13
N GLY A 78 13.42 -11.86 -15.26
CA GLY A 78 13.91 -11.41 -16.56
C GLY A 78 14.30 -9.93 -16.60
N LYS A 79 13.76 -9.10 -15.69
CA LYS A 79 14.10 -7.68 -15.50
C LYS A 79 15.24 -7.45 -14.50
N GLY A 80 15.91 -8.51 -14.02
CA GLY A 80 17.04 -8.41 -13.10
C GLY A 80 16.66 -8.23 -11.63
N LEU A 81 15.40 -8.49 -11.27
CA LEU A 81 14.99 -8.60 -9.88
C LEU A 81 15.25 -10.01 -9.36
N VAL A 82 15.65 -10.13 -8.10
CA VAL A 82 15.91 -11.40 -7.43
C VAL A 82 14.89 -11.54 -6.31
N GLU A 83 14.09 -12.60 -6.37
CA GLU A 83 13.11 -12.91 -5.34
C GLU A 83 13.83 -13.14 -4.00
N ILE A 84 13.32 -12.53 -2.93
CA ILE A 84 13.83 -12.78 -1.57
C ILE A 84 13.31 -14.16 -1.13
N PRO A 85 14.16 -15.03 -0.51
CA PRO A 85 13.71 -16.32 -0.02
C PRO A 85 12.51 -16.20 0.93
N SER A 86 11.55 -17.11 0.79
CA SER A 86 10.31 -17.14 1.58
C SER A 86 9.47 -15.85 1.49
N SER A 87 9.61 -15.08 0.41
CA SER A 87 8.89 -13.81 0.24
C SER A 87 7.46 -13.93 -0.27
N ARG A 88 7.06 -15.12 -0.75
CA ARG A 88 5.70 -15.37 -1.22
C ARG A 88 4.78 -15.55 -0.02
N SER A 89 3.80 -14.67 0.11
CA SER A 89 2.76 -14.85 1.13
C SER A 89 1.88 -16.06 0.85
N ARG A 90 1.14 -16.50 1.87
CA ARG A 90 -0.09 -17.28 1.67
C ARG A 90 -1.08 -16.53 0.78
N ASP A 91 -2.12 -17.21 0.30
CA ASP A 91 -3.22 -16.50 -0.36
C ASP A 91 -3.92 -15.60 0.65
N LEU A 92 -4.10 -14.34 0.25
CA LEU A 92 -4.76 -13.29 1.01
C LEU A 92 -6.00 -12.85 0.25
N GLU A 93 -7.11 -12.65 0.94
CA GLU A 93 -8.29 -12.02 0.37
C GLU A 93 -8.13 -10.51 0.48
N ILE A 94 -7.87 -9.86 -0.66
CA ILE A 94 -7.59 -8.43 -0.73
C ILE A 94 -8.75 -7.74 -1.43
N ARG A 95 -9.25 -6.68 -0.80
CA ARG A 95 -10.37 -5.87 -1.26
C ARG A 95 -9.90 -4.76 -2.19
N GLU A 96 -10.78 -4.35 -3.10
CA GLU A 96 -10.59 -3.13 -3.88
C GLU A 96 -10.23 -1.93 -2.99
N SER A 97 -9.24 -1.15 -3.41
CA SER A 97 -8.67 -0.01 -2.69
C SER A 97 -8.07 -0.33 -1.31
N GLN A 98 -7.84 -1.60 -0.97
CA GLN A 98 -7.18 -1.97 0.29
C GLN A 98 -5.73 -1.50 0.30
N LYS A 99 -5.33 -0.86 1.41
CA LYS A 99 -3.96 -0.43 1.64
C LYS A 99 -3.22 -1.43 2.51
N ILE A 100 -2.10 -1.90 1.97
CA ILE A 100 -1.15 -2.80 2.63
C ILE A 100 0.04 -1.93 3.03
N ASN A 101 0.20 -1.70 4.33
CA ASN A 101 1.35 -1.00 4.87
C ASN A 101 2.55 -1.93 4.92
N ILE A 102 3.73 -1.39 4.65
CA ILE A 102 5.01 -2.08 4.68
C ILE A 102 5.77 -1.52 5.88
N ILE A 103 6.34 -2.39 6.68
CA ILE A 103 7.12 -2.03 7.85
C ILE A 103 8.47 -2.73 7.77
N LEU A 104 9.54 -1.95 7.88
CA LEU A 104 10.90 -2.45 7.89
C LEU A 104 11.41 -2.49 9.33
N LYS A 105 11.95 -3.64 9.74
CA LYS A 105 12.53 -3.85 11.07
C LYS A 105 13.91 -4.51 10.97
N GLY A 106 14.67 -4.43 12.06
CA GLY A 106 16.00 -5.03 12.19
C GLY A 106 17.06 -4.27 11.38
N ALA A 107 17.84 -4.99 10.59
CA ALA A 107 19.03 -4.46 9.93
C ALA A 107 18.75 -3.57 8.70
N ILE A 108 17.48 -3.28 8.39
CA ILE A 108 17.07 -2.37 7.30
C ILE A 108 16.12 -1.29 7.82
N THR A 109 16.20 -0.11 7.21
CA THR A 109 15.27 1.00 7.45
C THR A 109 15.00 1.77 6.17
N TYR A 110 13.90 2.51 6.14
CA TYR A 110 13.66 3.52 5.11
C TYR A 110 14.77 4.58 5.13
N ILE A 111 15.11 5.06 3.94
CA ILE A 111 15.87 6.29 3.76
C ILE A 111 14.95 7.46 4.13
N LYS A 112 15.45 8.44 4.90
CA LYS A 112 14.62 9.49 5.53
C LYS A 112 13.88 10.37 4.51
N GLU A 113 14.42 10.46 3.31
CA GLU A 113 13.94 11.26 2.19
C GLU A 113 12.79 10.58 1.41
N ILE A 114 12.50 9.30 1.68
CA ILE A 114 11.43 8.58 1.00
C ILE A 114 10.07 9.07 1.49
N ASN A 115 9.18 9.37 0.55
CA ASN A 115 7.81 9.75 0.86
C ASN A 115 7.06 8.55 1.48
N ARG A 116 6.29 8.81 2.54
CA ARG A 116 5.45 7.81 3.21
C ARG A 116 4.47 7.09 2.28
N ALA A 117 4.10 7.69 1.15
CA ALA A 117 3.28 7.05 0.12
C ALA A 117 3.90 5.74 -0.42
N TYR A 118 5.24 5.64 -0.46
CA TYR A 118 5.94 4.42 -0.87
C TYR A 118 5.93 3.32 0.18
N HIS A 119 5.54 3.63 1.42
CA HIS A 119 5.48 2.67 2.52
C HIS A 119 4.21 1.82 2.46
N CYS A 120 3.39 1.96 1.42
CA CYS A 120 2.20 1.15 1.25
C CYS A 120 1.96 0.78 -0.22
N ILE A 121 1.25 -0.32 -0.43
CA ILE A 121 0.65 -0.70 -1.71
C ILE A 121 -0.85 -0.45 -1.58
N THR A 122 -1.45 0.24 -2.55
CA THR A 122 -2.90 0.30 -2.70
C THR A 122 -3.30 -0.71 -3.77
N TYR A 123 -4.12 -1.68 -3.42
CA TYR A 123 -4.61 -2.68 -4.36
C TYR A 123 -5.79 -2.14 -5.16
N LEU A 124 -5.70 -2.21 -6.48
CA LEU A 124 -6.75 -1.84 -7.43
C LEU A 124 -6.90 -2.97 -8.45
N THR A 125 -8.10 -3.52 -8.59
CA THR A 125 -8.42 -4.64 -9.49
C THR A 125 -8.29 -4.24 -10.97
N CYS A 126 -8.50 -2.96 -11.27
CA CYS A 126 -8.31 -2.41 -12.62
C CYS A 126 -6.83 -2.26 -12.98
N CYS A 127 -5.93 -2.26 -12.00
CA CYS A 127 -4.49 -2.18 -12.22
C CYS A 127 -3.91 -3.59 -12.34
N ARG A 128 -3.26 -3.85 -13.48
CA ARG A 128 -2.54 -5.10 -13.70
C ARG A 128 -1.41 -5.32 -12.69
N HIS A 129 -0.78 -4.24 -12.22
CA HIS A 129 0.36 -4.28 -11.33
C HIS A 129 0.13 -3.35 -10.14
N ASN A 130 0.11 -3.93 -8.93
CA ASN A 130 -0.05 -3.20 -7.69
C ASN A 130 1.26 -3.32 -6.90
N TYR A 131 2.20 -2.42 -7.15
CA TYR A 131 3.55 -2.51 -6.59
C TYR A 131 4.05 -1.18 -6.02
N THR A 132 5.07 -1.29 -5.18
CA THR A 132 5.91 -0.16 -4.75
C THR A 132 7.37 -0.60 -4.80
N SER A 133 8.25 0.36 -5.03
CA SER A 133 9.70 0.13 -5.05
C SER A 133 10.40 1.30 -4.40
N PHE A 134 11.36 1.00 -3.54
CA PHE A 134 12.10 2.03 -2.84
C PHE A 134 13.47 1.53 -2.36
N PRO A 135 14.46 2.41 -2.27
CA PRO A 135 15.75 2.07 -1.68
C PRO A 135 15.65 1.94 -0.16
N VAL A 136 16.43 1.03 0.42
CA VAL A 136 16.55 0.82 1.86
C VAL A 136 17.97 1.08 2.32
N ARG A 137 18.12 1.44 3.60
CA ARG A 137 19.40 1.65 4.25
C ARG A 137 19.68 0.51 5.21
N LEU A 138 20.90 -0.02 5.16
CA LEU A 138 21.38 -0.95 6.19
C LEU A 138 21.67 -0.21 7.49
N VAL A 139 21.12 -0.70 8.58
CA VAL A 139 21.45 -0.26 9.93
C VAL A 139 22.70 -1.02 10.35
N LYS A 140 23.80 -0.32 10.62
CA LYS A 140 25.03 -0.94 11.12
C LYS A 140 24.81 -1.38 12.56
N GLU A 141 24.52 -2.65 12.78
CA GLU A 141 24.65 -3.27 14.09
C GLU A 141 26.08 -3.79 14.29
N ALA A 142 26.63 -3.56 15.49
CA ALA A 142 27.96 -4.03 15.85
C ALA A 142 27.90 -5.53 16.20
N GLY A 143 28.59 -6.36 15.42
CA GLY A 143 28.95 -7.73 15.82
C GLY A 143 27.94 -8.85 15.54
N THR A 144 26.75 -8.57 14.99
CA THR A 144 25.73 -9.58 14.69
C THR A 144 25.48 -9.76 13.18
N VAL A 145 24.99 -10.95 12.80
CA VAL A 145 24.46 -11.19 11.45
C VAL A 145 23.31 -10.21 11.22
N ALA A 146 23.43 -9.39 10.17
CA ALA A 146 22.42 -8.39 9.83
C ALA A 146 21.12 -9.10 9.43
N HIS A 147 20.15 -9.18 10.34
CA HIS A 147 18.85 -9.79 10.07
C HIS A 147 17.78 -8.72 9.84
N ALA A 148 17.08 -8.79 8.71
CA ALA A 148 16.00 -7.88 8.33
C ALA A 148 14.63 -8.58 8.40
N ILE A 149 13.60 -7.83 8.79
CA ILE A 149 12.21 -8.28 8.73
C ILE A 149 11.42 -7.24 7.93
N ILE A 150 10.64 -7.72 6.97
CA ILE A 150 9.63 -6.93 6.25
C ILE A 150 8.27 -7.44 6.68
N GLU A 151 7.46 -6.59 7.30
CA GLU A 151 6.10 -6.93 7.72
C GLU A 151 5.07 -6.20 6.87
N TYR A 152 4.00 -6.91 6.55
CA TYR A 152 2.86 -6.41 5.78
C TYR A 152 1.65 -6.32 6.68
N GLU A 153 1.09 -5.11 6.85
CA GLU A 153 -0.08 -4.87 7.70
C GLU A 153 -1.26 -4.35 6.88
N SER A 154 -2.45 -4.85 7.17
CA SER A 154 -3.70 -4.30 6.63
C SER A 154 -4.10 -3.05 7.40
N LEU A 155 -4.24 -1.90 6.73
CA LEU A 155 -4.70 -0.67 7.38
C LEU A 155 -6.21 -0.62 7.62
N ASN A 156 -6.97 -1.50 6.95
CA ASN A 156 -8.43 -1.42 6.94
C ASN A 156 -9.10 -2.16 8.12
N PHE A 157 -8.39 -3.07 8.80
CA PHE A 157 -8.92 -3.88 9.90
C PHE A 157 -7.90 -4.03 11.03
N GLY A 158 -7.88 -3.06 11.96
CA GLY A 158 -7.17 -3.22 13.23
C GLY A 158 -5.64 -3.39 13.14
N ARG A 159 -5.01 -3.09 12.00
CA ARG A 159 -3.57 -3.33 11.73
C ARG A 159 -3.18 -4.81 11.87
N GLU A 160 -3.98 -5.70 11.29
CA GLU A 160 -3.64 -7.12 11.19
C GLU A 160 -2.36 -7.33 10.36
N ILE A 161 -1.42 -8.12 10.91
CA ILE A 161 -0.23 -8.57 10.18
C ILE A 161 -0.66 -9.66 9.18
N LEU A 162 -0.53 -9.35 7.91
CA LEU A 162 -0.89 -10.24 6.80
C LEU A 162 0.21 -11.28 6.54
N HIS A 163 1.47 -10.84 6.57
CA HIS A 163 2.63 -11.67 6.26
C HIS A 163 3.93 -11.00 6.73
N GLN A 164 4.97 -11.81 6.96
CA GLN A 164 6.30 -11.36 7.34
C GLN A 164 7.37 -12.10 6.54
N VAL A 165 8.39 -11.37 6.10
CA VAL A 165 9.53 -11.90 5.34
C VAL A 165 10.79 -11.67 6.15
N HIS A 166 11.50 -12.75 6.44
CA HIS A 166 12.77 -12.74 7.15
C HIS A 166 13.89 -12.95 6.14
N TYR A 167 14.86 -12.04 6.09
CA TYR A 167 16.01 -12.23 5.21
C TYR A 167 17.27 -11.58 5.76
N THR A 168 18.41 -12.11 5.33
CA THR A 168 19.73 -11.51 5.61
C THR A 168 20.10 -10.63 4.44
N PRO A 169 20.03 -9.29 4.55
CA PRO A 169 20.53 -8.42 3.50
C PRO A 169 22.02 -8.66 3.30
N GLU A 170 22.39 -9.06 2.09
CA GLU A 170 23.80 -9.14 1.72
C GLU A 170 24.43 -7.75 1.86
N ARG A 171 25.55 -7.67 2.58
CA ARG A 171 26.44 -6.53 2.42
C ARG A 171 26.97 -6.65 1.00
N HIS A 172 26.61 -5.74 0.12
CA HIS A 172 27.49 -5.43 -0.99
C HIS A 172 28.79 -4.95 -0.35
N HIS A 173 29.71 -5.89 -0.11
CA HIS A 173 31.12 -5.58 -0.07
C HIS A 173 31.34 -4.88 -1.38
N GLY A 174 31.46 -3.55 -1.33
CA GLY A 174 31.81 -2.77 -2.50
C GLY A 174 32.95 -3.53 -3.14
N SER A 175 32.73 -4.02 -4.36
CA SER A 175 33.72 -4.73 -5.13
C SER A 175 34.99 -3.92 -4.94
N ARG A 176 35.99 -4.48 -4.25
CA ARG A 176 37.33 -3.90 -4.29
C ARG A 176 37.59 -3.81 -5.77
N VAL A 177 37.53 -2.59 -6.30
CA VAL A 177 38.06 -2.31 -7.62
C VAL A 177 39.52 -2.68 -7.45
N HIS A 178 39.87 -3.90 -7.84
CA HIS A 178 41.25 -4.27 -8.03
C HIS A 178 41.68 -3.33 -9.15
N PHE A 179 42.31 -2.23 -8.77
CA PHE A 179 43.18 -1.50 -9.67
C PHE A 179 44.16 -2.56 -10.18
N VAL A 180 43.92 -3.04 -11.39
CA VAL A 180 44.95 -3.69 -12.18
C VAL A 180 45.82 -2.52 -12.59
N PRO A 181 47.02 -2.32 -12.01
CA PRO A 181 47.92 -1.32 -12.55
C PRO A 181 48.17 -1.69 -14.01
N ASP A 182 47.99 -0.74 -14.92
CA ASP A 182 48.30 -0.91 -16.32
C ASP A 182 49.71 -1.48 -16.42
N THR A 183 49.82 -2.74 -16.85
CA THR A 183 51.11 -3.30 -17.25
C THR A 183 51.58 -2.45 -18.43
N PRO A 184 52.72 -1.76 -18.34
CA PRO A 184 53.24 -1.02 -19.49
C PRO A 184 53.42 -2.02 -20.62
N ARG A 185 52.80 -1.73 -21.77
CA ARG A 185 53.05 -2.48 -22.99
C ARG A 185 54.52 -2.27 -23.34
N ASP A 186 55.30 -3.33 -23.18
CA ASP A 186 56.62 -3.42 -23.77
C ASP A 186 56.47 -3.24 -25.28
N THR A 187 56.97 -2.11 -25.77
CA THR A 187 57.28 -1.90 -27.18
C THR A 187 58.58 -2.62 -27.49
N TYR A 188 58.50 -3.69 -28.28
CA TYR A 188 59.58 -4.19 -29.13
C TYR A 188 59.03 -4.53 -30.51
#